data_AF-A0A942U783-F1
#
_entry.id   AF-A0A942U783-F1
#
_cell.length_a   1.000
_cell.length_b   1.000
_cell.length_c   1.000
_cell.angle_alpha   90.00
_cell.angle_beta   90.00
_cell.angle_gamma   90.00
#
_symmetry.space_group_name_H-M   'P 1'
#
loop_
_entity.id
_entity.type
_entity.pdbx_description
1 polymer ?
#
loop_
_entity_poly.entity_id
_entity_poly.type
_entity_poly.pdbx_seq_one_letter_code
_entity_poly.pdbx_strand_id
1 'polypeptide(L)'
;MNKIILPLITIIIFWFFLFGIRLLGYFASISEKGFRATECGSDGCSDAVFLLGTIWTFSFFIVIPLILPVALVIYWGYKKH
;
A
#
# COMPACT_ATOMS: atom_id res chain seq x y z
N MET A 1 6.71 -11.38 25.39
CA MET A 1 6.42 -10.65 24.13
C MET A 1 5.09 -11.15 23.60
N ASN A 2 4.08 -10.29 23.41
CA ASN A 2 2.75 -10.72 22.97
C ASN A 2 2.85 -11.50 21.64
N LYS A 3 2.18 -12.65 21.54
CA LYS A 3 2.20 -13.53 20.35
C LYS A 3 1.71 -12.84 19.06
N ILE A 4 1.04 -11.68 19.20
CA ILE A 4 0.51 -10.84 18.11
C ILE A 4 1.52 -9.77 17.67
N ILE A 5 2.37 -9.29 18.58
CA ILE A 5 3.31 -8.18 18.28
C ILE A 5 4.41 -8.64 17.31
N LEU A 6 4.93 -9.85 17.51
CA LEU A 6 5.97 -10.41 16.64
C LEU A 6 5.53 -10.50 15.17
N PRO A 7 4.38 -11.13 14.81
CA PRO A 7 3.96 -11.19 13.42
C PRO A 7 3.62 -9.82 12.82
N LEU A 8 3.09 -8.87 13.60
CA LEU A 8 2.85 -7.50 13.13
C LEU A 8 4.15 -6.80 12.72
N ILE A 9 5.19 -6.89 13.55
CA ILE A 9 6.51 -6.33 13.23
C ILE A 9 7.07 -6.97 11.97
N THR A 10 6.97 -8.31 11.85
CA THR A 10 7.43 -9.02 10.64
C THR A 10 6.70 -8.54 9.39
N ILE A 11 5.37 -8.37 9.43
CA ILE A 11 4.58 -7.88 8.31
C ILE A 11 5.03 -6.48 7.90
N ILE A 12 5.19 -5.55 8.86
CA ILE A 12 5.61 -4.18 8.57
C ILE A 12 7.00 -4.13 7.93
N ILE A 13 7.95 -4.90 8.47
CA ILE A 13 9.31 -4.97 7.91
C ILE A 13 9.26 -5.52 6.48
N PHE A 14 8.57 -6.66 6.27
CA PHE A 14 8.48 -7.29 4.97
C PHE A 14 7.81 -6.38 3.93
N TRP A 15 6.76 -5.68 4.35
CA TRP A 15 6.07 -4.69 3.53
C TRP A 15 6.99 -3.53 3.15
N PHE A 16 7.73 -2.97 4.12
CA PHE A 16 8.63 -1.84 3.89
C PHE A 16 9.71 -2.18 2.86
N PHE A 17 10.33 -3.36 2.97
CA PHE A 17 11.38 -3.79 2.04
C PHE A 17 10.87 -4.09 0.63
N LEU A 18 9.67 -4.67 0.49
CA LEU A 18 9.13 -5.04 -0.82
C LEU A 18 8.41 -3.89 -1.53
N PHE A 19 7.59 -3.14 -0.81
CA PHE A 19 6.68 -2.14 -1.35
C PHE A 19 7.04 -0.72 -0.91
N GLY A 20 7.56 -0.53 0.31
CA GLY A 20 7.95 0.79 0.83
C GLY A 20 9.01 1.49 -0.03
N ILE A 21 10.05 0.76 -0.48
CA ILE A 21 11.08 1.32 -1.37
C ILE A 21 10.50 1.74 -2.73
N ARG A 22 9.56 0.95 -3.28
CA ARG A 22 8.86 1.31 -4.53
C ARG A 22 7.97 2.52 -4.36
N LEU A 23 7.37 2.70 -3.18
CA LEU A 23 6.58 3.89 -2.84
C LEU A 23 7.41 5.17 -2.94
N LEU A 24 8.68 5.14 -2.53
CA LEU A 24 9.57 6.28 -2.66
C LEU A 24 9.80 6.66 -4.14
N GLY A 25 10.02 5.67 -5.00
CA GLY A 25 10.13 5.89 -6.45
C GLY A 25 8.83 6.40 -7.08
N TYR A 26 7.70 5.96 -6.55
CA TYR A 26 6.39 6.46 -6.93
C TYR A 26 6.20 7.95 -6.55
N PHE A 27 6.55 8.34 -5.31
CA PHE A 27 6.53 9.75 -4.90
C PHE A 27 7.50 10.63 -5.70
N ALA A 28 8.68 10.12 -6.04
CA ALA A 28 9.61 10.81 -6.93
C ALA A 28 8.98 11.06 -8.32
N SER A 29 8.30 10.04 -8.87
CA SER A 29 7.60 10.16 -10.16
C SER A 29 6.48 11.19 -10.12
N ILE A 30 5.71 11.24 -9.03
CA ILE A 30 4.68 12.26 -8.80
C ILE A 30 5.29 13.66 -8.78
N SER A 31 6.44 13.82 -8.12
CA SER A 31 7.11 15.11 -8.04
C SER A 31 7.63 15.60 -9.40
N GLU A 32 8.04 14.68 -10.29
CA GLU A 32 8.58 15.03 -11.60
C GLU A 32 7.49 15.26 -12.66
N LYS A 33 6.47 14.39 -12.70
CA LYS A 33 5.48 14.35 -13.78
C LYS A 33 4.10 14.87 -13.38
N GLY A 34 3.88 15.07 -12.08
CA GLY A 34 2.56 15.35 -11.52
C GLY A 34 1.77 14.06 -11.22
N PHE A 35 0.86 14.17 -10.26
CA PHE A 35 0.09 13.04 -9.74
C PHE A 35 -0.77 12.37 -10.82
N ARG A 36 -1.40 13.19 -11.68
CA ARG A 36 -2.31 12.73 -12.73
C ARG A 36 -1.57 11.98 -13.84
N ALA A 37 -0.44 12.52 -14.32
CA ALA A 37 0.40 11.84 -15.30
C ALA A 37 1.04 10.55 -14.76
N THR A 38 1.34 10.50 -13.45
CA THR A 38 1.92 9.30 -12.83
C THR A 38 0.91 8.17 -12.73
N GLU A 39 -0.32 8.45 -12.33
CA GLU A 39 -1.38 7.44 -12.19
C GLU A 39 -1.97 6.99 -13.53
N CYS A 40 -2.08 7.91 -14.50
CA CYS A 40 -2.70 7.61 -15.79
C CYS A 40 -1.71 7.39 -16.96
N GLY A 41 -0.42 7.64 -16.75
CA GLY A 41 0.60 7.62 -17.80
C GLY A 41 0.47 8.75 -18.84
N SER A 42 -0.50 9.65 -18.69
CA SER A 42 -0.75 10.79 -19.57
C SER A 42 -1.49 11.92 -18.83
N ASP A 43 -1.26 13.18 -19.24
CA ASP A 43 -1.91 14.35 -18.64
C ASP A 43 -3.39 14.51 -18.99
N GLY A 44 -3.88 13.77 -19.99
CA GLY A 44 -5.24 13.91 -20.54
C GLY A 44 -6.28 12.91 -20.03
N CYS A 45 -6.01 12.14 -18.96
CA CYS A 45 -6.95 11.10 -18.54
C CYS A 45 -8.21 11.66 -17.88
N SER A 46 -9.34 10.99 -18.16
CA SER A 46 -10.62 11.24 -17.49
C SER A 46 -10.51 11.03 -15.99
N ASP A 47 -11.25 11.82 -15.20
CA ASP A 47 -11.25 11.75 -13.73
C ASP A 47 -11.59 10.33 -13.20
N ALA A 48 -12.45 9.59 -13.92
CA ALA A 48 -12.80 8.22 -13.55
C ALA A 48 -11.59 7.28 -13.63
N VAL A 49 -10.78 7.40 -14.68
CA VAL A 49 -9.58 6.58 -14.89
C VAL A 49 -8.52 6.93 -13.85
N PHE A 50 -8.37 8.21 -13.56
CA PHE A 50 -7.47 8.70 -12.52
C PHE A 50 -7.83 8.16 -11.13
N LEU A 51 -9.11 8.21 -10.75
CA LEU A 51 -9.57 7.66 -9.47
C LEU A 51 -9.38 6.15 -9.40
N LEU A 52 -9.71 5.42 -10.46
CA LEU A 52 -9.50 3.98 -10.54
C LEU A 52 -8.01 3.62 -10.43
N GLY A 53 -7.13 4.33 -11.13
CA GLY A 53 -5.68 4.20 -11.00
C GLY A 53 -5.23 4.43 -9.57
N THR A 54 -5.63 5.55 -8.97
CA THR A 54 -5.22 5.94 -7.61
C THR A 54 -5.67 4.90 -6.57
N ILE A 55 -6.91 4.44 -6.66
CA ILE A 55 -7.45 3.40 -5.79
C ILE A 55 -6.72 2.08 -5.99
N TRP A 56 -6.38 1.75 -7.24
CA TRP A 56 -5.65 0.53 -7.58
C TRP A 56 -4.23 0.57 -7.03
N THR A 57 -3.48 1.65 -7.25
CA THR A 57 -2.15 1.89 -6.71
C THR A 57 -2.18 1.82 -5.19
N PHE A 58 -3.10 2.53 -4.54
CA PHE A 58 -3.27 2.47 -3.08
C PHE A 58 -3.57 1.05 -2.59
N SER A 59 -4.42 0.32 -3.31
CA SER A 59 -4.81 -1.04 -2.94
C SER A 59 -3.65 -2.03 -3.06
N PHE A 60 -2.89 -1.98 -4.17
CA PHE A 60 -1.76 -2.86 -4.42
C PHE A 60 -0.56 -2.57 -3.52
N PHE A 61 -0.31 -1.30 -3.21
CA PHE A 61 0.85 -0.94 -2.40
C PHE A 61 0.55 -0.95 -0.90
N ILE A 62 -0.67 -0.68 -0.45
CA ILE A 62 -0.97 -0.52 0.97
C ILE A 62 -2.01 -1.53 1.43
N VAL A 63 -3.19 -1.58 0.80
CA VAL A 63 -4.32 -2.37 1.33
C VAL A 63 -4.01 -3.87 1.34
N ILE A 64 -3.61 -4.43 0.19
CA ILE A 64 -3.38 -5.87 0.03
C ILE A 64 -2.15 -6.34 0.81
N PRO A 65 -0.97 -5.71 0.69
CA PRO A 65 0.23 -6.25 1.33
C PRO A 65 0.42 -5.81 2.79
N LEU A 66 -0.28 -4.78 3.28
CA LEU A 66 -0.14 -4.30 4.68
C LEU A 66 -1.44 -4.42 5.47
N ILE A 67 -2.52 -3.77 5.03
CA ILE A 67 -3.76 -3.68 5.82
C ILE A 67 -4.39 -5.06 5.98
N LEU A 68 -4.48 -5.84 4.90
CA LEU A 68 -5.14 -7.14 4.91
C LEU A 68 -4.42 -8.16 5.82
N PRO A 69 -3.08 -8.33 5.78
CA PRO A 69 -2.36 -9.19 6.71
C PRO A 69 -2.44 -8.70 8.16
N VAL A 70 -2.36 -7.39 8.39
CA VAL A 70 -2.49 -6.81 9.74
C VAL A 70 -3.88 -7.09 10.31
N ALA A 71 -4.94 -6.84 9.54
CA ALA A 71 -6.32 -7.11 9.94
C ALA A 71 -6.53 -8.60 10.26
N LEU A 72 -5.94 -9.49 9.46
CA LEU A 72 -6.04 -10.94 9.65
C LEU A 72 -5.33 -11.41 10.91
N VAL A 73 -4.11 -10.89 11.17
CA VAL A 73 -3.36 -11.17 12.42
C VAL A 73 -4.11 -10.65 13.65
N ILE A 74 -4.69 -9.46 13.57
CA ILE A 74 -5.50 -8.87 14.64
C ILE A 74 -6.76 -9.71 14.87
N TYR A 75 -7.51 -10.04 13.82
CA TYR A 75 -8.75 -10.81 13.91
C TYR A 75 -8.51 -12.19 14.53
N TRP A 76 -7.49 -12.93 14.10
CA TRP A 76 -7.13 -14.21 14.71
C TRP A 76 -6.54 -14.07 16.11
N GLY A 77 -5.82 -12.97 16.37
CA GLY A 77 -5.31 -12.63 17.69
C GLY A 77 -6.42 -12.44 18.72
N TYR A 78 -7.50 -11.74 18.35
CA TYR A 78 -8.68 -11.55 19.20
C TYR A 78 -9.57 -12.78 19.27
N LYS A 79 -9.76 -13.53 18.17
CA LYS A 79 -10.60 -14.73 18.17
C LYS A 79 -10.05 -15.86 19.05
N LYS A 80 -8.73 -15.91 19.24
CA LYS A 80 -8.03 -16.96 20.01
C LYS A 80 -7.86 -16.62 21.49
N HIS A 81 -8.28 -15.41 21.89
CA HIS A 81 -8.28 -14.93 23.26
C HIS A 81 -9.67 -15.06 23.88
#